data_AF-A0AA43FL68-F1
#
_entry.id   AF-A0AA43FL68-F1
#
_cell.length_a   1.000
_cell.length_b   1.000
_cell.length_c   1.000
_cell.angle_alpha   90.00
_cell.angle_beta   90.00
_cell.angle_gamma   90.00
#
_symmetry.space_group_name_H-M   'P 1'
#
loop_
_entity.id
_entity.type
_entity.pdbx_description
1 polymer ?
#
loop_
_entity_poly.entity_id
_entity_poly.type
_entity_poly.pdbx_seq_one_letter_code
_entity_poly.pdbx_strand_id
1 'polypeptide(L)'
;MHEMKRLLDQYKVTAQDIENLKSMAPLVAQARESIADYHYNRLLNNNDTAKFFPDEAVLKRARMAFLQWLDDLFSGQYDVAYYTKLVRVGAAHVRIGLPAYMVNVQMSHIRGYLCDFINTKFKDNPQEAASISASLNKMVDLNMDSMTRSYREEELKTHFLTYKLDSVIMSVAKWFVNGFNMVLVVGLVVTGALALVMAVNEALHSASMGLERVVLGLLGTLLILWVVIELLDTQIGHIKGRAFAIKVFVSVALVAELRKILTSSISHASWEEQVALAGSVLILGLIYWLISKTERV
;
A
#
# COMPACT_ATOMS: atom_id res chain seq x y z
N MET A 1 -5.08 36.21 2.68
CA MET A 1 -4.09 37.30 2.57
C MET A 1 -2.71 36.97 3.13
N HIS A 2 -2.58 36.12 4.17
CA HIS A 2 -1.27 35.86 4.79
C HIS A 2 -0.39 34.80 4.12
N GLU A 3 -0.95 33.86 3.35
CA GLU A 3 -0.20 32.70 2.90
C GLU A 3 0.92 33.02 1.91
N MET A 4 0.66 33.86 0.89
CA MET A 4 1.70 34.27 -0.06
C MET A 4 2.84 35.01 0.63
N LYS A 5 2.51 35.97 1.52
CA LYS A 5 3.51 36.72 2.30
C LYS A 5 4.35 35.78 3.17
N ARG A 6 3.70 34.84 3.86
CA ARG A 6 4.37 33.82 4.69
C ARG A 6 5.34 32.97 3.86
N LEU A 7 4.95 32.57 2.65
CA LEU A 7 5.82 31.79 1.75
C LEU A 7 7.03 32.60 1.29
N LEU A 8 6.84 33.87 0.89
CA LEU A 8 7.95 34.75 0.52
C LEU A 8 8.94 34.89 1.69
N ASP A 9 8.45 35.06 2.92
CA ASP A 9 9.29 35.14 4.12
C ASP A 9 10.05 33.82 4.38
N GLN A 10 9.39 32.66 4.25
CA GLN A 10 9.99 31.33 4.45
C GLN A 10 11.12 31.04 3.45
N TYR A 11 10.91 31.39 2.19
CA TYR A 11 11.91 31.24 1.13
C TYR A 11 12.94 32.38 1.10
N LYS A 12 12.83 33.36 2.01
CA LYS A 12 13.69 34.55 2.06
C LYS A 12 13.75 35.26 0.70
N VAL A 13 12.59 35.43 0.07
CA VAL A 13 12.44 36.21 -1.16
C VAL A 13 12.46 37.68 -0.77
N THR A 14 13.52 38.38 -1.19
CA THR A 14 13.79 39.77 -0.87
C THR A 14 13.26 40.70 -1.97
N ALA A 15 13.25 42.01 -1.72
CA ALA A 15 12.93 43.00 -2.75
C ALA A 15 13.88 42.90 -3.97
N GLN A 16 15.16 42.59 -3.74
CA GLN A 16 16.12 42.36 -4.82
C GLN A 16 15.75 41.14 -5.67
N ASP A 17 15.26 40.06 -5.05
CA ASP A 17 14.81 38.89 -5.80
C ASP A 17 13.63 39.22 -6.72
N ILE A 18 12.70 40.05 -6.25
CA ILE A 18 11.56 40.53 -7.04
C ILE A 18 12.04 41.42 -8.20
N GLU A 19 12.99 42.32 -7.95
CA GLU A 19 13.57 43.18 -8.97
C GLU A 19 14.34 42.40 -10.04
N ASN A 20 15.14 41.41 -9.63
CA ASN A 20 15.85 40.50 -10.52
C ASN A 20 14.90 39.75 -11.46
N LEU A 21 13.76 39.27 -10.95
CA LEU A 21 12.79 38.56 -11.77
C LEU A 21 12.03 39.52 -12.69
N LYS A 22 11.70 40.71 -12.20
CA LYS A 22 11.05 41.74 -13.01
C LYS A 22 11.94 42.23 -14.16
N SER A 23 13.25 42.37 -13.93
CA SER A 23 14.20 42.79 -14.97
C SER A 23 14.33 41.76 -16.11
N MET A 24 14.05 40.49 -15.84
CA MET A 24 14.02 39.42 -16.83
C MET A 24 12.77 39.42 -17.72
N ALA A 25 11.67 40.06 -17.30
CA ALA A 25 10.39 40.00 -18.01
C ALA A 25 10.48 40.35 -19.52
N PRO A 26 11.18 41.42 -19.95
CA PRO A 26 11.30 41.75 -21.38
C PRO A 26 12.08 40.69 -22.17
N LEU A 27 13.11 40.09 -21.56
CA LEU A 27 13.93 39.05 -22.21
C LEU A 27 13.14 37.74 -22.34
N VAL A 28 12.40 37.38 -21.30
CA VAL A 28 11.53 36.19 -21.31
C VAL A 28 10.38 36.37 -22.31
N ALA A 29 9.78 37.56 -22.37
CA ALA A 29 8.71 37.86 -23.33
C ALA A 29 9.18 37.70 -24.80
N GLN A 30 10.44 37.99 -25.11
CA GLN A 30 11.02 37.76 -26.44
C GLN A 30 11.27 36.27 -26.72
N ALA A 31 11.60 35.48 -25.69
CA ALA A 31 11.92 34.06 -25.81
C ALA A 31 10.72 33.13 -25.49
N ARG A 32 9.54 33.69 -25.21
CA ARG A 32 8.36 32.97 -24.68
C ARG A 32 7.98 31.74 -25.48
N GLU A 33 7.95 31.85 -26.81
CA GLU A 33 7.51 30.76 -27.68
C GLU A 33 8.57 29.66 -27.72
N SER A 34 9.86 30.01 -27.74
CA SER A 34 10.96 29.05 -27.68
C SER A 34 11.00 28.28 -26.35
N ILE A 35 10.69 28.95 -25.22
CA ILE A 35 10.57 28.30 -23.91
C ILE A 35 9.40 27.29 -23.92
N ALA A 36 8.25 27.69 -24.47
CA ALA A 36 7.09 26.81 -24.60
C ALA A 36 7.37 25.63 -25.55
N ASP A 37 8.05 25.86 -26.68
CA ASP A 37 8.44 24.79 -27.61
C ASP A 37 9.36 23.78 -26.94
N TYR A 38 10.37 24.24 -26.19
CA TYR A 38 11.22 23.37 -25.39
C TYR A 38 10.40 22.48 -24.44
N HIS A 39 9.44 23.08 -23.73
CA HIS A 39 8.59 22.37 -22.77
C HIS A 39 7.72 21.30 -23.44
N TYR A 40 6.97 21.68 -24.47
CA TYR A 40 5.99 20.80 -25.10
C TYR A 40 6.62 19.74 -26.00
N ASN A 41 7.74 20.04 -26.67
CA ASN A 41 8.48 19.02 -27.42
C ASN A 41 8.91 17.88 -26.49
N ARG A 42 9.37 18.21 -25.27
CA ARG A 42 9.74 17.19 -24.28
C ARG A 42 8.55 16.39 -23.77
N LEU A 43 7.42 17.05 -23.50
CA LEU A 43 6.19 16.38 -23.05
C LEU A 43 5.61 15.44 -24.11
N LEU A 44 5.64 15.85 -25.38
CA LEU A 44 5.10 15.06 -26.50
C LEU A 44 6.04 13.92 -26.90
N ASN A 45 7.35 14.06 -26.69
CA ASN A 45 8.34 13.00 -26.95
C ASN A 45 8.43 11.92 -25.85
N ASN A 46 7.66 12.04 -24.77
CA ASN A 46 7.59 11.05 -23.71
C ASN A 46 6.17 10.46 -23.66
N ASN A 47 6.06 9.15 -23.90
CA ASN A 47 4.78 8.43 -23.93
C ASN A 47 3.95 8.61 -22.64
N ASP A 48 4.60 8.70 -21.48
CA ASP A 48 3.92 8.85 -20.20
C ASP A 48 3.24 10.21 -20.04
N THR A 49 3.79 11.25 -20.66
CA THR A 49 3.25 12.62 -20.61
C THR A 49 2.39 12.96 -21.82
N ALA A 50 2.69 12.39 -22.99
CA ALA A 50 1.95 12.63 -24.23
C ALA A 50 0.46 12.26 -24.12
N LYS A 51 0.14 11.20 -23.36
CA LYS A 51 -1.24 10.74 -23.13
C LYS A 51 -2.18 11.79 -22.51
N PHE A 52 -1.64 12.82 -21.84
CA PHE A 52 -2.42 13.92 -21.27
C PHE A 52 -2.82 14.99 -22.30
N PHE A 53 -2.39 14.84 -23.55
CA PHE A 53 -2.69 15.74 -24.67
C PHE A 53 -3.37 14.97 -25.81
N PRO A 54 -4.62 14.50 -25.63
CA PRO A 54 -5.30 13.65 -26.61
C PRO A 54 -5.68 14.38 -27.90
N ASP A 55 -5.80 15.71 -27.86
CA ASP A 55 -6.18 16.54 -29.00
C ASP A 55 -5.46 17.91 -28.98
N GLU A 56 -5.45 18.56 -30.15
CA GLU A 56 -4.80 19.85 -30.35
C GLU A 56 -5.42 20.98 -29.50
N ALA A 57 -6.71 20.90 -29.20
CA ALA A 57 -7.38 21.91 -28.39
C ALA A 57 -6.94 21.84 -26.92
N VAL A 58 -6.75 20.64 -26.37
CA VAL A 58 -6.17 20.42 -25.04
C VAL A 58 -4.74 20.94 -25.00
N LEU A 59 -3.92 20.57 -25.99
CA LEU A 59 -2.53 21.03 -26.10
C LEU A 59 -2.44 22.56 -26.16
N LYS A 60 -3.27 23.21 -26.99
CA LYS A 60 -3.31 24.67 -27.12
C LYS A 60 -3.71 25.34 -25.81
N ARG A 61 -4.74 24.83 -25.12
CA ARG A 61 -5.15 25.36 -23.80
C ARG A 61 -4.05 25.22 -22.75
N ALA A 62 -3.42 24.06 -22.68
CA ALA A 62 -2.30 23.82 -21.78
C ALA A 62 -1.16 24.80 -22.08
N ARG A 63 -0.80 24.97 -23.37
CA ARG A 63 0.26 25.88 -23.79
C ARG A 63 0.00 27.33 -23.40
N MET A 64 -1.22 27.81 -23.59
CA MET A 64 -1.60 29.16 -23.14
C MET A 64 -1.51 29.29 -21.61
N ALA A 65 -1.91 28.27 -20.86
CA ALA A 65 -1.81 28.29 -19.40
C ALA A 65 -0.33 28.29 -18.92
N PHE A 66 0.53 27.52 -19.59
CA PHE A 66 1.97 27.52 -19.33
C PHE A 66 2.60 28.88 -19.61
N LEU A 67 2.28 29.50 -20.75
CA LEU A 67 2.76 30.84 -21.10
C LEU A 67 2.30 31.89 -20.07
N GLN A 68 1.04 31.83 -19.65
CA GLN A 68 0.54 32.73 -18.60
C GLN A 68 1.26 32.52 -17.27
N TRP A 69 1.53 31.27 -16.88
CA TRP A 69 2.32 30.96 -15.69
C TRP A 69 3.75 31.52 -15.79
N LEU A 70 4.36 31.43 -16.96
CA LEU A 70 5.69 31.98 -17.23
C LEU A 70 5.70 33.52 -17.11
N ASP A 71 4.72 34.21 -17.69
CA ASP A 71 4.57 35.65 -17.58
C ASP A 71 4.34 36.08 -16.11
N ASP A 72 3.49 35.34 -15.39
CA ASP A 72 3.21 35.59 -13.97
C ASP A 72 4.48 35.41 -13.12
N LEU A 73 5.33 34.40 -13.41
CA LEU A 73 6.58 34.13 -12.68
C LEU A 73 7.55 35.31 -12.73
N PHE A 74 7.65 36.01 -13.86
CA PHE A 74 8.56 37.16 -14.04
C PHE A 74 7.86 38.52 -13.85
N SER A 75 6.58 38.54 -13.47
CA SER A 75 5.81 39.79 -13.32
C SER A 75 6.29 40.73 -12.21
N GLY A 76 6.96 40.18 -11.19
CA GLY A 76 7.29 40.87 -9.94
C GLY A 76 6.08 41.18 -9.04
N GLN A 77 4.90 40.62 -9.35
CA GLN A 77 3.67 40.81 -8.59
C GLN A 77 3.24 39.49 -7.92
N TYR A 78 3.69 39.27 -6.68
CA TYR A 78 3.46 38.03 -5.94
C TYR A 78 2.48 38.24 -4.80
N ASP A 79 1.20 38.34 -5.13
CA ASP A 79 0.10 38.61 -4.21
C ASP A 79 -0.79 37.38 -3.96
N VAL A 80 -1.95 37.59 -3.35
CA VAL A 80 -2.94 36.53 -3.12
C VAL A 80 -3.50 35.96 -4.42
N ALA A 81 -3.64 36.79 -5.47
CA ALA A 81 -4.13 36.33 -6.76
C ALA A 81 -3.10 35.39 -7.42
N TYR A 82 -1.81 35.72 -7.35
CA TYR A 82 -0.73 34.84 -7.79
C TYR A 82 -0.78 33.48 -7.10
N TYR A 83 -0.85 33.47 -5.76
CA TYR A 83 -0.98 32.22 -4.99
C TYR A 83 -2.22 31.41 -5.39
N THR A 84 -3.36 32.07 -5.57
CA THR A 84 -4.62 31.41 -5.96
C THR A 84 -4.51 30.74 -7.34
N LYS A 85 -3.78 31.34 -8.29
CA LYS A 85 -3.49 30.71 -9.58
C LYS A 85 -2.68 29.43 -9.40
N LEU A 86 -1.62 29.44 -8.57
CA LEU A 86 -0.80 28.24 -8.31
C LEU A 86 -1.59 27.10 -7.68
N VAL A 87 -2.48 27.41 -6.73
CA VAL A 87 -3.40 26.41 -6.15
C VAL A 87 -4.31 25.81 -7.23
N ARG A 88 -4.88 26.64 -8.11
CA ARG A 88 -5.73 26.14 -9.21
C ARG A 88 -4.96 25.23 -10.17
N VAL A 89 -3.68 25.54 -10.43
CA VAL A 89 -2.80 24.72 -11.25
C VAL A 89 -2.54 23.37 -10.57
N GLY A 90 -2.19 23.34 -9.29
CA GLY A 90 -2.03 22.10 -8.52
C GLY A 90 -3.27 21.21 -8.57
N ALA A 91 -4.44 21.80 -8.29
CA ALA A 91 -5.73 21.09 -8.37
C ALA A 91 -6.10 20.63 -9.79
N ALA A 92 -5.66 21.32 -10.85
CA ALA A 92 -5.89 20.89 -12.22
C ALA A 92 -5.11 19.61 -12.55
N HIS A 93 -3.86 19.50 -12.09
CA HIS A 93 -3.05 18.30 -12.29
C HIS A 93 -3.62 17.06 -11.59
N VAL A 94 -4.15 17.21 -10.37
CA VAL A 94 -4.87 16.12 -9.67
C VAL A 94 -6.10 15.68 -10.44
N ARG A 95 -6.91 16.64 -10.92
CA ARG A 95 -8.16 16.33 -11.63
C ARG A 95 -7.97 15.53 -12.92
N ILE A 96 -6.84 15.71 -13.61
CA ILE A 96 -6.49 14.91 -14.79
C ILE A 96 -5.76 13.61 -14.46
N GLY A 97 -5.51 13.33 -13.18
CA GLY A 97 -4.78 12.13 -12.72
C GLY A 97 -3.29 12.15 -13.05
N LEU A 98 -2.68 13.33 -13.18
CA LEU A 98 -1.24 13.45 -13.45
C LEU A 98 -0.45 13.15 -12.16
N PRO A 99 0.41 12.11 -12.12
CA PRO A 99 1.20 11.81 -10.93
C PRO A 99 2.08 12.99 -10.48
N ALA A 100 2.08 13.31 -9.18
CA ALA A 100 2.80 14.47 -8.63
C ALA A 100 4.30 14.52 -8.97
N TYR A 101 4.97 13.37 -9.07
CA TYR A 101 6.39 13.32 -9.43
C TYR A 101 6.65 13.87 -10.84
N MET A 102 5.70 13.73 -11.78
CA MET A 102 5.86 14.25 -13.13
C MET A 102 5.93 15.78 -13.13
N VAL A 103 5.17 16.45 -12.26
CA VAL A 103 5.25 17.92 -12.10
C VAL A 103 6.64 18.32 -11.62
N ASN A 104 7.24 17.60 -10.67
CA ASN A 104 8.60 17.85 -10.19
C ASN A 104 9.64 17.70 -11.30
N VAL A 105 9.52 16.63 -12.09
CA VAL A 105 10.40 16.35 -13.23
C VAL A 105 10.32 17.49 -14.25
N GLN A 106 9.11 17.93 -14.61
CA GLN A 106 8.92 19.02 -15.56
C GLN A 106 9.41 20.37 -15.03
N MET A 107 9.19 20.66 -13.76
CA MET A 107 9.70 21.88 -13.12
C MET A 107 11.23 21.92 -13.13
N SER A 108 11.89 20.77 -12.90
CA SER A 108 13.36 20.68 -12.96
C SER A 108 13.90 21.01 -14.34
N HIS A 109 13.26 20.51 -15.41
CA HIS A 109 13.67 20.81 -16.79
C HIS A 109 13.49 22.29 -17.14
N ILE A 110 12.36 22.88 -16.75
CA ILE A 110 12.11 24.31 -16.97
C ILE A 110 13.12 25.17 -16.21
N ARG A 111 13.40 24.84 -14.94
CA ARG A 111 14.44 25.52 -14.16
C ARG A 111 15.80 25.47 -14.85
N GLY A 112 16.23 24.29 -15.31
CA GLY A 112 17.49 24.14 -16.05
C GLY A 112 17.55 25.02 -17.29
N TYR A 113 16.51 24.96 -18.13
CA TYR A 113 16.43 25.76 -19.35
C TYR A 113 16.46 27.27 -19.08
N LEU A 114 15.73 27.74 -18.06
CA LEU A 114 15.70 29.15 -17.70
C LEU A 114 17.05 29.63 -17.12
N CYS A 115 17.73 28.81 -16.31
CA CYS A 115 19.08 29.10 -15.83
C CYS A 115 20.08 29.20 -16.99
N ASP A 116 20.04 28.27 -17.94
CA ASP A 116 20.91 28.31 -19.13
C ASP A 116 20.62 29.56 -20.00
N PHE A 117 19.34 29.92 -20.13
CA PHE A 117 18.92 31.15 -20.80
C PHE A 117 19.47 32.40 -20.12
N ILE A 118 19.38 32.50 -18.78
CA ILE A 118 19.94 33.60 -17.99
C ILE A 118 21.46 33.66 -18.17
N ASN A 119 22.17 32.54 -18.01
CA ASN A 119 23.62 32.46 -18.17
C ASN A 119 24.08 32.90 -19.57
N THR A 120 23.31 32.55 -20.61
CA THR A 120 23.61 32.96 -21.98
C THR A 120 23.41 34.46 -22.20
N LYS A 121 22.34 35.04 -21.64
CA LYS A 121 22.03 36.47 -21.78
C LYS A 121 23.00 37.37 -21.01
N PHE A 122 23.46 36.92 -19.85
CA PHE A 122 24.36 37.66 -18.97
C PHE A 122 25.78 37.07 -18.96
N LYS A 123 26.21 36.49 -20.09
CA LYS A 123 27.55 35.87 -20.23
C LYS A 123 28.70 36.82 -19.86
N ASP A 124 28.52 38.11 -20.13
CA ASP A 124 29.51 39.16 -19.90
C ASP A 124 29.40 39.73 -18.45
N ASN A 125 28.37 39.34 -17.70
CA ASN A 125 28.19 39.68 -16.29
C ASN A 125 27.76 38.45 -15.45
N PRO A 126 28.67 37.49 -15.19
CA PRO A 126 28.34 36.24 -14.49
C PRO A 126 27.79 36.44 -13.07
N GLN A 127 28.18 37.51 -12.38
CA GLN A 127 27.68 37.83 -11.04
C GLN A 127 26.18 38.18 -11.07
N GLU A 128 25.76 38.96 -12.07
CA GLU A 128 24.36 39.28 -12.29
C GLU A 128 23.56 38.03 -12.69
N ALA A 129 24.10 37.20 -13.60
CA ALA A 129 23.51 35.92 -13.98
C ALA A 129 23.26 35.01 -12.76
N ALA A 130 24.25 34.90 -11.86
CA ALA A 130 24.16 34.10 -10.65
C ALA A 130 23.11 34.66 -9.67
N SER A 131 23.05 35.99 -9.50
CA SER A 131 22.06 36.67 -8.66
C SER A 131 20.64 36.40 -9.15
N ILE A 132 20.38 36.57 -10.45
CA ILE A 132 19.07 36.32 -11.06
C ILE A 132 18.71 34.83 -10.97
N SER A 133 19.65 33.92 -11.24
CA SER A 133 19.42 32.48 -11.14
C SER A 133 19.08 32.04 -9.71
N ALA A 134 19.70 32.65 -8.70
CA ALA A 134 19.37 32.39 -7.31
C ALA A 134 17.94 32.84 -6.98
N SER A 135 17.52 34.03 -7.46
CA SER A 135 16.15 34.53 -7.29
C SER A 135 15.12 33.65 -8.01
N LEU A 136 15.45 33.18 -9.23
CA LEU A 136 14.63 32.24 -9.99
C LEU A 136 14.43 30.93 -9.23
N ASN A 137 15.51 30.35 -8.71
CA ASN A 137 15.42 29.08 -7.97
C ASN A 137 14.47 29.18 -6.77
N LYS A 138 14.59 30.25 -5.97
CA LYS A 138 13.67 30.49 -4.85
C LYS A 138 12.21 30.54 -5.30
N MET A 139 11.91 31.27 -6.36
CA MET A 139 10.54 31.42 -6.84
C MET A 139 9.99 30.16 -7.51
N VAL A 140 10.82 29.44 -8.26
CA VAL A 140 10.45 28.13 -8.83
C VAL A 140 10.16 27.11 -7.73
N ASP A 141 10.98 27.06 -6.69
CA ASP A 141 10.76 26.14 -5.56
C ASP A 141 9.51 26.52 -4.76
N LEU A 142 9.24 27.82 -4.57
CA LEU A 142 7.99 28.31 -3.96
C LEU A 142 6.76 27.93 -4.80
N ASN A 143 6.85 28.05 -6.13
CA ASN A 143 5.80 27.63 -7.05
C ASN A 143 5.54 26.13 -6.93
N MET A 144 6.60 25.34 -6.89
CA MET A 144 6.54 23.89 -6.74
C MET A 144 5.91 23.48 -5.40
N ASP A 145 6.30 24.12 -4.28
CA ASP A 145 5.70 23.89 -2.96
C ASP A 145 4.20 24.24 -2.97
N SER A 146 3.84 25.41 -3.49
CA SER A 146 2.44 25.85 -3.57
C SER A 146 1.58 24.87 -4.36
N MET A 147 2.07 24.40 -5.52
CA MET A 147 1.37 23.40 -6.33
C MET A 147 1.30 22.04 -5.63
N THR A 148 2.37 21.61 -4.96
CA THR A 148 2.43 20.32 -4.24
C THR A 148 1.49 20.31 -3.04
N ARG A 149 1.40 21.40 -2.27
CA ARG A 149 0.44 21.54 -1.18
C ARG A 149 -0.99 21.40 -1.69
N SER A 150 -1.32 22.10 -2.77
CA SER A 150 -2.64 21.98 -3.40
C SER A 150 -2.88 20.59 -3.97
N TYR A 151 -1.86 19.94 -4.53
CA TYR A 151 -1.97 18.58 -5.04
C TYR A 151 -2.34 17.62 -3.92
N ARG A 152 -1.61 17.66 -2.81
CA ARG A 152 -1.87 16.82 -1.63
C ARG A 152 -3.25 17.09 -1.04
N GLU A 153 -3.67 18.35 -0.94
CA GLU A 153 -5.00 18.69 -0.43
C GLU A 153 -6.12 18.13 -1.31
N GLU A 154 -5.97 18.23 -2.63
CA GLU A 154 -6.99 17.76 -3.57
C GLU A 154 -6.99 16.24 -3.74
N GLU A 155 -5.81 15.61 -3.71
CA GLU A 155 -5.65 14.16 -3.67
C GLU A 155 -6.27 13.58 -2.39
N LEU A 156 -6.02 14.22 -1.24
CA LEU A 156 -6.69 13.85 0.01
C LEU A 156 -8.21 13.93 -0.16
N LYS A 157 -8.80 15.03 -0.64
CA LYS A 157 -10.26 15.10 -0.83
C LYS A 157 -10.80 13.99 -1.73
N THR A 158 -10.09 13.69 -2.82
CA THR A 158 -10.51 12.70 -3.82
C THR A 158 -10.38 11.27 -3.29
N HIS A 159 -9.31 10.98 -2.55
CA HIS A 159 -8.96 9.63 -2.10
C HIS A 159 -9.41 9.31 -0.66
N PHE A 160 -9.83 10.30 0.12
CA PHE A 160 -10.22 10.16 1.53
C PHE A 160 -11.50 9.32 1.72
N LEU A 161 -12.36 9.22 0.71
CA LEU A 161 -13.52 8.32 0.75
C LEU A 161 -13.09 6.85 0.62
N THR A 162 -12.26 6.53 -0.37
CA THR A 162 -11.78 5.17 -0.63
C THR A 162 -10.83 4.69 0.47
N TYR A 163 -9.88 5.53 0.90
CA TYR A 163 -8.88 5.17 1.90
C TYR A 163 -9.47 4.97 3.31
N LYS A 164 -10.52 5.72 3.70
CA LYS A 164 -11.21 5.49 4.98
C LYS A 164 -11.98 4.18 4.99
N LEU A 165 -12.64 3.82 3.90
CA LEU A 165 -13.30 2.53 3.78
C LEU A 165 -12.28 1.40 3.88
N ASP A 166 -11.17 1.49 3.15
CA ASP A 166 -10.12 0.46 3.18
C ASP A 166 -9.46 0.34 4.55
N SER A 167 -9.10 1.46 5.19
CA SER A 167 -8.46 1.43 6.51
C SER A 167 -9.41 1.00 7.64
N VAL A 168 -10.69 1.37 7.60
CA VAL A 168 -11.68 0.93 8.60
C VAL A 168 -12.00 -0.55 8.40
N ILE A 169 -12.25 -1.00 7.17
CA ILE A 169 -12.49 -2.42 6.86
C ILE A 169 -11.26 -3.24 7.26
N MET A 170 -10.05 -2.78 6.95
CA MET A 170 -8.81 -3.47 7.31
C MET A 170 -8.60 -3.54 8.82
N SER A 171 -8.88 -2.46 9.56
CA SER A 171 -8.77 -2.44 11.02
C SER A 171 -9.82 -3.32 11.70
N VAL A 172 -11.08 -3.27 11.24
CA VAL A 172 -12.16 -4.12 11.73
C VAL A 172 -11.87 -5.59 11.42
N ALA A 173 -11.43 -5.91 10.21
CA ALA A 173 -11.05 -7.27 9.82
C ALA A 173 -9.88 -7.80 10.65
N LYS A 174 -8.82 -7.00 10.84
CA LYS A 174 -7.67 -7.38 11.67
C LYS A 174 -8.06 -7.63 13.12
N TRP A 175 -8.87 -6.75 13.70
CA TRP A 175 -9.38 -6.92 15.05
C TRP A 175 -10.24 -8.18 15.18
N PHE A 176 -11.15 -8.41 14.23
CA PHE A 176 -12.03 -9.57 14.23
C PHE A 176 -11.24 -10.88 14.10
N VAL A 177 -10.31 -10.97 13.15
CA VAL A 177 -9.46 -12.16 12.95
C VAL A 177 -8.58 -12.42 14.17
N ASN A 178 -7.94 -11.39 14.72
CA ASN A 178 -7.06 -11.56 15.89
C ASN A 178 -7.84 -11.96 17.14
N GLY A 179 -9.04 -11.37 17.35
CA GLY A 179 -9.93 -11.75 18.44
C GLY A 179 -10.36 -13.21 18.34
N PHE A 180 -10.77 -13.66 17.15
CA PHE A 180 -11.20 -15.04 16.93
C PHE A 180 -10.06 -16.05 17.12
N ASN A 181 -8.85 -15.74 16.62
CA ASN A 181 -7.67 -16.57 16.84
C ASN A 181 -7.34 -16.74 18.33
N MET A 182 -7.47 -15.66 19.12
CA MET A 182 -7.25 -15.74 20.57
C MET A 182 -8.27 -16.65 21.25
N VAL A 183 -9.54 -16.55 20.87
CA VAL A 183 -10.61 -17.42 21.37
C VAL A 183 -10.35 -18.89 21.02
N LEU A 184 -9.93 -19.17 19.77
CA LEU A 184 -9.59 -20.54 19.33
C LEU A 184 -8.41 -21.13 20.13
N VAL A 185 -7.34 -20.36 20.36
CA VAL A 185 -6.19 -20.82 21.15
C VAL A 185 -6.61 -21.15 22.58
N VAL A 186 -7.35 -20.24 23.25
CA VAL A 186 -7.82 -20.48 24.62
C VAL A 186 -8.73 -21.71 24.68
N GLY A 187 -9.66 -21.85 23.73
CA GLY A 187 -10.55 -23.01 23.64
C GLY A 187 -9.79 -24.33 23.45
N LEU A 188 -8.77 -24.34 22.59
CA LEU A 188 -7.92 -25.51 22.38
C LEU A 188 -7.08 -25.86 23.62
N VAL A 189 -6.52 -24.86 24.33
CA VAL A 189 -5.79 -25.09 25.59
C VAL A 189 -6.69 -25.73 26.64
N VAL A 190 -7.91 -25.20 26.82
CA VAL A 190 -8.89 -25.77 27.75
C VAL A 190 -9.26 -27.20 27.35
N THR A 191 -9.51 -27.44 26.06
CA THR A 191 -9.86 -28.77 25.54
C THR A 191 -8.70 -29.77 25.76
N GLY A 192 -7.45 -29.34 25.55
CA GLY A 192 -6.26 -30.16 25.79
C GLY A 192 -6.09 -30.52 27.26
N ALA A 193 -6.32 -29.56 28.17
CA ALA A 193 -6.28 -29.81 29.61
C ALA A 193 -7.36 -30.81 30.04
N LEU A 194 -8.60 -30.66 29.53
CA LEU A 194 -9.68 -31.62 29.79
C LEU A 194 -9.35 -33.01 29.24
N ALA A 195 -8.85 -33.10 28.01
CA ALA A 195 -8.44 -34.37 27.41
C ALA A 195 -7.32 -35.06 28.22
N LEU A 196 -6.37 -34.29 28.75
CA LEU A 196 -5.32 -34.79 29.63
C LEU A 196 -5.87 -35.35 30.94
N VAL A 197 -6.79 -34.63 31.59
CA VAL A 197 -7.47 -35.10 32.81
C VAL A 197 -8.24 -36.39 32.52
N MET A 198 -8.95 -36.46 31.39
CA MET A 198 -9.66 -37.68 30.96
C MET A 198 -8.71 -38.85 30.76
N ALA A 199 -7.57 -38.65 30.09
CA ALA A 199 -6.58 -39.70 29.85
C ALA A 199 -5.99 -40.24 31.17
N VAL A 200 -5.67 -39.36 32.12
CA VAL A 200 -5.19 -39.77 33.46
C VAL A 200 -6.27 -40.54 34.19
N ASN A 201 -7.51 -40.07 34.16
CA ASN A 201 -8.63 -40.73 34.83
C ASN A 201 -8.89 -42.13 34.24
N GLU A 202 -8.84 -42.26 32.92
CA GLU A 202 -8.98 -43.52 32.20
C GLU A 202 -7.84 -44.49 32.55
N ALA A 203 -6.60 -44.01 32.63
CA ALA A 203 -5.45 -44.83 33.03
C ALA A 203 -5.59 -45.39 34.46
N LEU A 204 -6.07 -44.57 35.40
CA LEU A 204 -6.21 -44.97 36.81
C LEU A 204 -7.37 -45.94 37.03
N HIS A 205 -8.53 -45.72 36.40
CA HIS A 205 -9.73 -46.55 36.61
C HIS A 205 -9.76 -47.82 35.76
N SER A 206 -9.01 -47.86 34.65
CA SER A 206 -9.03 -49.01 33.74
C SER A 206 -8.08 -50.14 34.14
N ALA A 207 -7.34 -49.99 35.24
CA ALA A 207 -6.39 -50.99 35.74
C ALA A 207 -7.02 -52.36 36.09
N SER A 208 -8.35 -52.42 36.23
CA SER A 208 -9.10 -53.66 36.47
C SER A 208 -9.74 -54.28 35.21
N MET A 209 -9.61 -53.65 34.04
CA MET A 209 -10.12 -54.17 32.76
C MET A 209 -9.02 -54.91 31.97
N GLY A 210 -9.40 -55.84 31.09
CA GLY A 210 -8.45 -56.58 30.26
C GLY A 210 -7.56 -55.67 29.40
N LEU A 211 -6.29 -56.06 29.24
CA LEU A 211 -5.19 -55.25 28.68
C LEU A 211 -5.55 -54.61 27.31
N GLU A 212 -6.26 -55.34 26.45
CA GLU A 212 -6.70 -54.85 25.14
C GLU A 212 -7.64 -53.64 25.22
N ARG A 213 -8.64 -53.68 26.12
CA ARG A 213 -9.59 -52.56 26.29
C ARG A 213 -8.91 -51.32 26.87
N VAL A 214 -7.95 -51.53 27.77
CA VAL A 214 -7.15 -50.45 28.37
C VAL A 214 -6.31 -49.77 27.30
N VAL A 215 -5.62 -50.55 26.46
CA VAL A 215 -4.76 -50.00 25.39
C VAL A 215 -5.58 -49.25 24.35
N LEU A 216 -6.72 -49.80 23.91
CA LEU A 216 -7.56 -49.15 22.90
C LEU A 216 -8.21 -47.84 23.41
N GLY A 217 -8.64 -47.79 24.67
CA GLY A 217 -9.16 -46.58 25.30
C GLY A 217 -8.11 -45.46 25.39
N LEU A 218 -6.93 -45.79 25.93
CA LEU A 218 -5.80 -44.87 26.04
C LEU A 218 -5.31 -44.36 24.69
N LEU A 219 -5.23 -45.22 23.67
CA LEU A 219 -4.92 -44.78 22.31
C LEU A 219 -5.97 -43.79 21.79
N GLY A 220 -7.25 -44.04 22.06
CA GLY A 220 -8.34 -43.15 21.69
C GLY A 220 -8.22 -41.76 22.32
N THR A 221 -7.86 -41.66 23.60
CA THR A 221 -7.66 -40.38 24.28
C THR A 221 -6.35 -39.70 23.90
N LEU A 222 -5.27 -40.45 23.67
CA LEU A 222 -4.00 -39.92 23.16
C LEU A 222 -4.13 -39.31 21.76
N LEU A 223 -4.95 -39.88 20.87
CA LEU A 223 -5.22 -39.30 19.55
C LEU A 223 -5.96 -37.95 19.64
N ILE A 224 -6.88 -37.79 20.60
CA ILE A 224 -7.52 -36.49 20.86
C ILE A 224 -6.49 -35.47 21.32
N LEU A 225 -5.61 -35.87 22.25
CA LEU A 225 -4.55 -35.00 22.74
C LEU A 225 -3.60 -34.58 21.59
N TRP A 226 -3.23 -35.53 20.73
CA TRP A 226 -2.43 -35.25 19.54
C TRP A 226 -3.12 -34.24 18.61
N VAL A 227 -4.42 -34.41 18.34
CA VAL A 227 -5.20 -33.45 17.53
C VAL A 227 -5.19 -32.05 18.15
N VAL A 228 -5.36 -31.94 19.47
CA VAL A 228 -5.34 -30.65 20.14
C VAL A 228 -3.95 -30.01 20.05
N ILE A 229 -2.87 -30.78 20.23
CA ILE A 229 -1.49 -30.29 20.10
C ILE A 229 -1.22 -29.82 18.67
N GLU A 230 -1.61 -30.59 17.66
CA GLU A 230 -1.43 -30.27 16.24
C GLU A 230 -2.18 -28.98 15.86
N LEU A 231 -3.42 -28.83 16.33
CA LEU A 231 -4.21 -27.62 16.12
C LEU A 231 -3.61 -26.42 16.87
N LEU A 232 -3.10 -26.62 18.09
CA LEU A 232 -2.43 -25.56 18.86
C LEU A 232 -1.15 -25.07 18.18
N ASP A 233 -0.28 -25.97 17.71
CA ASP A 233 0.94 -25.56 16.99
C ASP A 233 0.58 -24.78 15.72
N THR A 234 -0.49 -25.20 15.04
CA THR A 234 -1.00 -24.51 13.85
C THR A 234 -1.51 -23.10 14.17
N GLN A 235 -2.30 -22.93 15.26
CA GLN A 235 -2.76 -21.61 15.70
C GLN A 235 -1.61 -20.70 16.15
N ILE A 236 -0.61 -21.25 16.86
CA ILE A 236 0.60 -20.51 17.25
C ILE A 236 1.39 -20.08 16.02
N GLY A 237 1.54 -20.98 15.03
CA GLY A 237 2.16 -20.70 13.75
C GLY A 237 1.45 -19.56 12.99
N HIS A 238 0.12 -19.57 12.99
CA HIS A 238 -0.70 -18.51 12.40
C HIS A 238 -0.52 -17.15 13.05
N ILE A 239 -0.48 -17.11 14.38
CA ILE A 239 -0.22 -15.86 15.13
C ILE A 239 1.18 -15.32 14.81
N LYS A 240 2.16 -16.19 14.54
CA LYS A 240 3.51 -15.83 14.09
C LYS A 240 3.60 -15.48 12.60
N GLY A 241 2.48 -15.47 11.87
CA GLY A 241 2.44 -15.09 10.46
C GLY A 241 2.70 -16.23 9.46
N ARG A 242 2.65 -17.50 9.87
CA ARG A 242 2.64 -18.63 8.92
C ARG A 242 1.32 -18.66 8.14
N ALA A 243 1.40 -19.13 6.89
CA ALA A 243 0.23 -19.35 6.03
C ALA A 243 -0.68 -20.47 6.56
N PHE A 244 -1.93 -20.48 6.08
CA PHE A 244 -2.94 -21.46 6.46
C PHE A 244 -2.61 -22.84 5.92
N ALA A 245 -2.21 -23.74 6.82
CA ALA A 245 -1.85 -25.11 6.49
C ALA A 245 -3.11 -25.97 6.38
N ILE A 246 -3.76 -25.96 5.21
CA ILE A 246 -4.94 -26.78 4.88
C ILE A 246 -4.68 -28.26 5.20
N LYS A 247 -3.44 -28.70 4.98
CA LYS A 247 -2.95 -30.04 5.30
C LYS A 247 -3.23 -30.49 6.74
N VAL A 248 -3.19 -29.58 7.71
CA VAL A 248 -3.44 -29.89 9.12
C VAL A 248 -4.90 -30.26 9.37
N PHE A 249 -5.84 -29.61 8.70
CA PHE A 249 -7.25 -29.94 8.86
C PHE A 249 -7.57 -31.34 8.34
N VAL A 250 -6.92 -31.73 7.24
CA VAL A 250 -7.06 -33.08 6.67
C VAL A 250 -6.39 -34.13 7.54
N SER A 251 -5.23 -33.85 8.14
CA SER A 251 -4.58 -34.78 9.10
C SER A 251 -5.40 -34.97 10.37
N VAL A 252 -6.00 -33.89 10.90
CA VAL A 252 -6.90 -33.96 12.05
C VAL A 252 -8.17 -34.76 11.74
N ALA A 253 -8.76 -34.57 10.56
CA ALA A 253 -9.91 -35.36 10.11
C ALA A 253 -9.56 -36.84 9.99
N LEU A 254 -8.39 -37.17 9.41
CA LEU A 254 -7.86 -38.54 9.37
C LEU A 254 -7.75 -39.16 10.75
N VAL A 255 -7.16 -38.45 11.71
CA VAL A 255 -7.00 -38.96 13.08
C VAL A 255 -8.35 -39.12 13.79
N ALA A 256 -9.32 -38.24 13.54
CA ALA A 256 -10.67 -38.38 14.05
C ALA A 256 -11.37 -39.64 13.50
N GLU A 257 -11.22 -39.94 12.21
CA GLU A 257 -11.75 -41.16 11.60
C GLU A 257 -11.03 -42.42 12.13
N LEU A 258 -9.70 -42.38 12.27
CA LEU A 258 -8.92 -43.46 12.87
C LEU A 258 -9.36 -43.75 14.32
N ARG A 259 -9.65 -42.71 15.11
CA ARG A 259 -10.20 -42.87 16.46
C ARG A 259 -11.55 -43.59 16.45
N LYS A 260 -12.44 -43.26 15.49
CA LYS A 260 -13.74 -43.96 15.35
C LYS A 260 -13.55 -45.43 15.07
N ILE A 261 -12.61 -45.80 14.19
CA ILE A 261 -12.27 -47.20 13.90
C ILE A 261 -11.78 -47.92 15.16
N LEU A 262 -10.85 -47.32 15.92
CA LEU A 262 -10.32 -47.90 17.16
C LEU A 262 -11.40 -48.11 18.22
N THR A 263 -12.32 -47.16 18.35
CA THR A 263 -13.42 -47.24 19.33
C THR A 263 -14.50 -48.23 18.88
N SER A 264 -14.78 -48.26 17.57
CA SER A 264 -15.75 -49.17 16.95
C SER A 264 -15.30 -50.62 17.00
N SER A 265 -14.00 -50.92 17.04
CA SER A 265 -13.49 -52.29 17.21
C SER A 265 -13.90 -52.94 18.55
N ILE A 266 -14.31 -52.15 19.55
CA ILE A 266 -14.71 -52.62 20.89
C ILE A 266 -16.22 -52.82 20.99
N SER A 267 -17.02 -52.01 20.29
CA SER A 267 -18.47 -52.18 20.18
C SER A 267 -18.77 -53.12 19.01
N HIS A 268 -19.61 -54.14 19.14
CA HIS A 268 -19.99 -54.99 17.99
C HIS A 268 -20.80 -54.21 16.93
N ALA A 269 -20.12 -53.34 16.18
CA ALA A 269 -20.67 -52.47 15.15
C ALA A 269 -20.91 -53.25 13.86
N SER A 270 -21.83 -52.77 13.05
CA SER A 270 -22.23 -53.48 11.82
C SER A 270 -21.10 -53.45 10.78
N TRP A 271 -21.02 -54.47 9.92
CA TRP A 271 -19.98 -54.55 8.89
C TRP A 271 -20.06 -53.39 7.88
N GLU A 272 -21.25 -52.83 7.67
CA GLU A 272 -21.50 -51.67 6.80
C GLU A 272 -20.82 -50.40 7.34
N GLU A 273 -20.89 -50.17 8.65
CA GLU A 273 -20.24 -49.03 9.31
C GLU A 273 -18.71 -49.11 9.21
N GLN A 274 -18.15 -50.32 9.33
CA GLN A 274 -16.70 -50.54 9.20
C GLN A 274 -16.20 -50.29 7.77
N VAL A 275 -16.94 -50.74 6.76
CA VAL A 275 -16.61 -50.49 5.34
C VAL A 275 -16.70 -48.99 5.03
N ALA A 276 -17.70 -48.29 5.54
CA ALA A 276 -17.85 -46.84 5.35
C ALA A 276 -16.70 -46.05 5.99
N LEU A 277 -16.29 -46.40 7.22
CA LEU A 277 -15.16 -45.78 7.91
C LEU A 277 -13.81 -46.07 7.22
N ALA A 278 -13.61 -47.29 6.72
CA ALA A 278 -12.40 -47.62 5.95
C ALA A 278 -12.34 -46.83 4.63
N GLY A 279 -13.49 -46.66 3.95
CA GLY A 279 -13.61 -45.82 2.77
C GLY A 279 -13.31 -44.35 3.02
N SER A 280 -13.80 -43.78 4.12
CA SER A 280 -13.55 -42.37 4.48
C SER A 280 -12.06 -42.11 4.73
N VAL A 281 -11.38 -43.00 5.45
CA VAL A 281 -9.93 -42.92 5.71
C VAL A 281 -9.12 -42.99 4.42
N LEU A 282 -9.49 -43.89 3.49
CA LEU A 282 -8.81 -43.98 2.19
C LEU A 282 -8.94 -42.70 1.37
N ILE A 283 -10.15 -42.12 1.33
CA ILE A 283 -10.40 -40.86 0.60
C ILE A 283 -9.61 -39.71 1.23
N LEU A 284 -9.69 -39.54 2.56
CA LEU A 284 -8.95 -38.49 3.26
C LEU A 284 -7.42 -38.68 3.12
N GLY A 285 -6.95 -39.92 3.13
CA GLY A 285 -5.55 -40.26 2.86
C GLY A 285 -5.08 -39.85 1.47
N LEU A 286 -5.92 -40.06 0.45
CA LEU A 286 -5.63 -39.65 -0.93
C LEU A 286 -5.62 -38.13 -1.07
N ILE A 287 -6.58 -37.44 -0.43
CA ILE A 287 -6.62 -35.96 -0.40
C ILE A 287 -5.37 -35.41 0.30
N TYR A 288 -4.99 -35.97 1.45
CA TYR A 288 -3.78 -35.57 2.18
C TYR A 288 -2.52 -35.77 1.33
N TRP A 289 -2.41 -36.90 0.63
CA TRP A 289 -1.30 -37.17 -0.28
C TRP A 289 -1.24 -36.14 -1.42
N LEU A 290 -2.37 -35.82 -2.04
CA LEU A 290 -2.43 -34.86 -3.15
C LEU A 290 -2.02 -33.45 -2.72
N ILE A 291 -2.52 -32.97 -1.56
CA ILE A 291 -2.13 -31.68 -0.97
C ILE A 291 -0.63 -31.64 -0.66
N SER A 292 -0.09 -32.74 -0.11
CA SER A 292 1.33 -32.83 0.26
C SER A 292 2.28 -32.74 -0.95
N LYS A 293 1.79 -33.06 -2.15
CA LYS A 293 2.54 -32.99 -3.40
C LYS A 293 2.53 -31.57 -3.96
N THR A 294 1.45 -30.83 -3.79
CA THR A 294 1.30 -29.45 -4.29
C THR A 294 1.98 -28.41 -3.40
N GLU A 295 2.07 -28.63 -2.08
CA GLU A 295 2.77 -27.72 -1.15
C GLU A 295 4.31 -27.86 -1.18
N ARG A 296 4.87 -28.79 -1.96
CA ARG A 296 6.33 -29.02 -2.10
C ARG A 296 6.98 -28.25 -3.27
N VAL A 297 6.22 -27.42 -3.99
CA VAL A 297 6.68 -26.53 -5.08
C VAL A 297 6.58 -25.09 -4.61
#